data_AF-A0A1E3B760-F1
#
_entry.id   AF-A0A1E3B760-F1
#
_cell.length_a   1.000
_cell.length_b   1.000
_cell.length_c   1.000
_cell.angle_alpha   90.00
_cell.angle_beta   90.00
_cell.angle_gamma   90.00
#
_symmetry.space_group_name_H-M   'P 1'
#
loop_
_entity.id
_entity.type
_entity.pdbx_description
1 polymer ?
#
loop_
_entity_poly.entity_id
_entity_poly.type
_entity_poly.pdbx_seq_one_letter_code
_entity_poly.pdbx_strand_id
1 'polypeptide(L)'
;MTFISGIPLYNIWFGHRLNGASPDTTRLRRIRALESIASAMMQLDRFSFRTGGSLLFGSDGNPSDIGPMRRVDHKAMLDRWFVHEDPDDDPIYIECAASSDPKAYYTLMLDMHPEQNQVPKGLAMLLRQLISWIPEPSRMDPFALAHPDFDIQNFIVSEEGELQVLIDWDGVAALPRTLGNERYPGWLTRDWDPAMYGYQESMEYGVEPEGVWEDSPESLAYYRGIYDGIMAKHRMERRRGSDINLCRMSLITENLAIAVDDPRCRNAILCKMVDEIWAVAGQGGQLDFTDLADMFAESNMDVVVMETLHRGFNTLLSKEGL
;
A
#
# COMPACT_ATOMS: atom_id res chain seq x y z
N MET A 1 13.98 20.74 15.96
CA MET A 1 14.50 19.41 15.58
C MET A 1 16.00 19.39 15.83
N THR A 2 16.54 18.26 16.30
CA THR A 2 17.99 18.03 16.40
C THR A 2 18.49 17.37 15.12
N PHE A 3 19.69 17.70 14.67
CA PHE A 3 20.31 16.99 13.56
C PHE A 3 20.55 15.52 13.93
N ILE A 4 20.21 14.61 13.03
CA ILE A 4 20.43 13.17 13.18
C ILE A 4 21.33 12.73 12.02
N SER A 5 22.45 12.10 12.34
CA SER A 5 23.38 11.57 11.35
C SER A 5 22.87 10.23 10.80
N GLY A 6 23.04 10.00 9.50
CA GLY A 6 22.75 8.72 8.88
C GLY A 6 22.74 8.81 7.36
N ILE A 7 22.34 7.71 6.71
CA ILE A 7 22.34 7.52 5.27
C ILE A 7 20.90 7.20 4.84
N PRO A 8 20.39 7.76 3.74
CA PRO A 8 19.11 7.37 3.17
C PRO A 8 19.05 5.86 2.91
N LEU A 9 17.95 5.21 3.30
CA LEU A 9 17.79 3.77 3.17
C LEU A 9 18.02 3.31 1.73
N TYR A 10 17.55 4.05 0.72
CA TYR A 10 17.78 3.74 -0.69
C TYR A 10 19.25 3.46 -1.03
N ASN A 11 20.18 4.27 -0.50
CA ASN A 11 21.61 4.12 -0.75
C ASN A 11 22.21 2.87 -0.09
N ILE A 12 21.63 2.46 1.04
CA ILE A 12 22.02 1.22 1.73
C ILE A 12 21.38 0.00 1.06
N TRP A 13 20.10 0.13 0.69
CA TRP A 13 19.30 -0.91 0.06
C TRP A 13 19.89 -1.31 -1.29
N PHE A 14 20.32 -0.36 -2.11
CA PHE A 14 20.99 -0.61 -3.38
C PHE A 14 22.51 -0.43 -3.30
N GLY A 15 23.10 -0.61 -2.11
CA GLY A 15 24.54 -0.36 -1.87
C GLY A 15 25.48 -1.18 -2.75
N HIS A 16 25.07 -2.37 -3.20
CA HIS A 16 25.83 -3.17 -4.17
C HIS A 16 25.90 -2.53 -5.57
N ARG A 17 24.88 -1.74 -5.94
CA ARG A 17 24.81 -1.02 -7.22
C ARG A 17 25.42 0.38 -7.10
N LEU A 18 25.15 1.07 -5.99
CA LEU A 18 25.49 2.49 -5.82
C LEU A 18 26.87 2.72 -5.21
N ASN A 19 27.30 1.86 -4.28
CA ASN A 19 28.45 2.14 -3.40
C ASN A 19 29.49 1.00 -3.41
N GLY A 20 29.36 0.02 -4.31
CA GLY A 20 30.30 -1.09 -4.46
C GLY A 20 30.32 -2.11 -3.30
N ALA A 21 29.28 -2.12 -2.46
CA ALA A 21 29.17 -3.12 -1.40
C ALA A 21 29.00 -4.53 -1.98
N SER A 22 29.47 -5.57 -1.28
CA SER A 22 29.17 -6.94 -1.75
C SER A 22 27.66 -7.24 -1.65
N PRO A 23 27.12 -8.13 -2.51
CA PRO A 23 25.73 -8.56 -2.41
C PRO A 23 25.36 -9.10 -1.02
N ASP A 24 26.24 -9.88 -0.40
CA ASP A 24 26.03 -10.40 0.96
C ASP A 24 25.95 -9.29 2.02
N THR A 25 26.82 -8.28 1.91
CA THR A 25 26.80 -7.11 2.82
C THR A 25 25.50 -6.35 2.65
N THR A 26 25.07 -6.12 1.40
CA THR A 26 23.80 -5.45 1.12
C THR A 26 22.62 -6.23 1.69
N ARG A 27 22.58 -7.55 1.48
CA ARG A 27 21.52 -8.41 2.02
C ARG A 27 21.44 -8.33 3.53
N LEU A 28 22.57 -8.39 4.25
CA LEU A 28 22.60 -8.26 5.72
C LEU A 28 22.07 -6.89 6.18
N ARG A 29 22.46 -5.81 5.50
CA ARG A 29 21.99 -4.45 5.81
C ARG A 29 20.50 -4.29 5.55
N ARG A 30 19.97 -4.83 4.44
CA ARG A 30 18.53 -4.85 4.14
C ARG A 30 17.75 -5.54 5.25
N ILE A 31 18.18 -6.72 5.69
CA ILE A 31 17.51 -7.47 6.76
C ILE A 31 17.51 -6.66 8.06
N ARG A 32 18.65 -6.05 8.44
CA ARG A 32 18.74 -5.21 9.65
C ARG A 32 17.83 -3.97 9.57
N ALA A 33 17.73 -3.35 8.40
CA ALA A 33 16.81 -2.25 8.17
C ALA A 33 15.35 -2.70 8.36
N LEU A 34 14.96 -3.82 7.75
CA LEU A 34 13.61 -4.36 7.92
C LEU A 34 13.29 -4.69 9.38
N GLU A 35 14.22 -5.29 10.13
CA GLU A 35 14.06 -5.61 11.55
C GLU A 35 13.82 -4.35 12.40
N SER A 36 14.69 -3.34 12.24
CA SER A 36 14.60 -2.10 13.01
C SER A 36 13.39 -1.24 12.63
N ILE A 37 13.02 -1.19 11.35
CA ILE A 37 11.81 -0.52 10.86
C ILE A 37 10.55 -1.20 11.38
N ALA A 38 10.44 -2.53 11.25
CA ALA A 38 9.30 -3.29 11.78
C ALA A 38 9.13 -3.04 13.29
N SER A 39 10.22 -3.12 14.06
CA SER A 39 10.20 -2.86 15.50
C SER A 39 9.71 -1.45 15.82
N ALA A 40 10.16 -0.42 15.09
CA ALA A 40 9.71 0.96 15.26
C ALA A 40 8.21 1.12 14.92
N MET A 41 7.77 0.58 13.79
CA MET A 41 6.36 0.67 13.37
C MET A 41 5.42 -0.06 14.33
N MET A 42 5.86 -1.19 14.89
CA MET A 42 5.09 -1.87 15.93
C MET A 42 4.91 -1.02 17.19
N GLN A 43 5.80 -0.08 17.51
CA GLN A 43 5.59 0.84 18.64
C GLN A 43 4.41 1.79 18.44
N LEU A 44 3.92 1.95 17.20
CA LEU A 44 2.76 2.79 16.88
C LEU A 44 1.42 2.10 17.18
N ASP A 45 1.38 0.77 17.38
CA ASP A 45 0.14 0.03 17.69
C ASP A 45 -0.58 0.54 18.95
N ARG A 46 0.12 1.25 19.85
CA ARG A 46 -0.51 1.91 21.00
C ARG A 46 -1.47 3.04 20.60
N PHE A 47 -1.35 3.57 19.39
CA PHE A 47 -2.19 4.63 18.83
C PHE A 47 -3.26 3.99 17.94
N SER A 48 -4.38 3.65 18.58
CA SER A 48 -5.53 3.02 17.94
C SER A 48 -6.78 3.88 18.14
N PHE A 49 -7.65 3.93 17.13
CA PHE A 49 -8.74 4.90 17.09
C PHE A 49 -10.03 4.30 16.53
N ARG A 50 -11.18 4.77 17.03
CA ARG A 50 -12.51 4.36 16.54
C ARG A 50 -12.92 5.03 15.24
N THR A 51 -12.21 6.08 14.86
CA THR A 51 -12.51 6.94 13.72
C THR A 51 -11.20 7.21 12.98
N GLY A 52 -11.24 7.15 11.65
CA GLY A 52 -10.14 7.53 10.78
C GLY A 52 -10.19 9.00 10.41
N GLY A 53 -9.02 9.62 10.27
CA GLY A 53 -8.88 11.06 10.02
C GLY A 53 -7.57 11.63 10.58
N SER A 54 -7.44 12.95 10.57
CA SER A 54 -6.25 13.63 11.08
C SER A 54 -6.24 13.64 12.60
N LEU A 55 -5.06 13.58 13.22
CA LEU A 55 -4.94 13.68 14.67
C LEU A 55 -5.02 15.15 15.07
N LEU A 56 -5.97 15.47 15.95
CA LEU A 56 -6.02 16.76 16.62
C LEU A 56 -5.23 16.65 17.93
N PHE A 57 -4.29 17.56 18.14
CA PHE A 57 -3.44 17.55 19.31
C PHE A 57 -3.89 18.59 20.34
N GLY A 58 -3.97 18.16 21.60
CA GLY A 58 -4.23 19.03 22.73
C GLY A 58 -3.03 19.95 23.03
N SER A 59 -3.23 20.88 23.96
CA SER A 59 -2.16 21.78 24.42
C SER A 59 -0.97 21.07 25.07
N ASP A 60 -1.16 19.83 25.49
CA ASP A 60 -0.12 18.96 26.07
C ASP A 60 0.66 18.17 25.00
N GLY A 61 0.33 18.33 23.72
CA GLY A 61 0.96 17.62 22.61
C GLY A 61 0.49 16.17 22.45
N ASN A 62 -0.52 15.73 23.20
CA ASN A 62 -1.12 14.40 23.03
C ASN A 62 -2.30 14.46 22.05
N PRO A 63 -2.58 13.37 21.31
CA PRO A 63 -3.80 13.26 20.52
C PRO A 63 -5.04 13.41 21.41
N SER A 64 -5.87 14.40 21.11
CA SER A 64 -7.11 14.69 21.85
C SER A 64 -8.36 14.24 21.12
N ASP A 65 -8.36 14.28 19.78
CA ASP A 65 -9.52 13.93 18.95
C ASP A 65 -9.10 13.58 17.50
N ILE A 66 -10.05 13.12 16.67
CA ILE A 66 -9.86 12.85 15.26
C ILE A 66 -10.66 13.86 14.42
N GLY A 67 -9.95 14.60 13.57
CA GLY A 67 -10.50 15.61 12.68
C GLY A 67 -10.58 15.16 11.22
N PRO A 68 -11.08 16.03 10.33
CA PRO A 68 -11.02 15.80 8.90
C PRO A 68 -9.56 15.73 8.43
N MET A 69 -9.28 14.89 7.43
CA MET A 69 -7.93 14.76 6.84
C MET A 69 -7.90 15.33 5.43
N ARG A 70 -6.70 15.72 4.98
CA ARG A 70 -6.48 16.10 3.59
C ARG A 70 -6.01 14.89 2.78
N ARG A 71 -6.49 14.78 1.55
CA ARG A 71 -6.00 13.81 0.57
C ARG A 71 -5.73 14.52 -0.75
N VAL A 72 -4.75 14.03 -1.48
CA VAL A 72 -4.45 14.50 -2.84
C VAL A 72 -5.52 13.96 -3.78
N ASP A 73 -6.09 14.84 -4.60
CA ASP A 73 -7.06 14.51 -5.63
C ASP A 73 -6.36 14.35 -6.98
N HIS A 74 -5.81 13.15 -7.23
CA HIS A 74 -5.12 12.86 -8.49
C HIS A 74 -6.05 13.00 -9.70
N LYS A 75 -7.36 12.70 -9.56
CA LYS A 75 -8.30 12.86 -10.67
C LYS A 75 -8.48 14.33 -11.03
N ALA A 76 -8.63 15.21 -10.04
CA ALA A 76 -8.69 16.64 -10.28
C ALA A 76 -7.38 17.18 -10.89
N MET A 77 -6.22 16.67 -10.45
CA MET A 77 -4.92 17.03 -11.05
C MET A 77 -4.83 16.60 -12.51
N LEU A 78 -5.29 15.38 -12.85
CA LEU A 78 -5.34 14.90 -14.23
C LEU A 78 -6.31 15.73 -15.09
N ASP A 79 -7.48 16.09 -14.55
CA ASP A 79 -8.42 16.95 -15.26
C ASP A 79 -7.85 18.35 -15.49
N ARG A 80 -7.11 18.91 -14.52
CA ARG A 80 -6.39 20.17 -14.70
C ARG A 80 -5.46 20.12 -15.91
N TRP A 81 -4.64 19.07 -16.02
CA TRP A 81 -3.71 18.91 -17.14
C TRP A 81 -4.39 18.60 -18.48
N PHE A 82 -5.28 17.60 -18.51
CA PHE A 82 -5.78 17.03 -19.77
C PHE A 82 -7.13 17.58 -20.24
N VAL A 83 -7.93 18.16 -19.33
CA VAL A 83 -9.24 18.73 -19.66
C VAL A 83 -9.18 20.26 -19.67
N HIS A 84 -8.46 20.85 -18.70
CA HIS A 84 -8.35 22.29 -18.58
C HIS A 84 -7.09 22.88 -19.23
N GLU A 85 -6.18 22.03 -19.72
CA GLU A 85 -4.92 22.41 -20.39
C GLU A 85 -4.07 23.37 -19.54
N ASP A 86 -4.17 23.26 -18.22
CA ASP A 86 -3.41 24.04 -17.26
C ASP A 86 -2.19 23.22 -16.80
N PRO A 87 -0.95 23.66 -17.10
CA PRO A 87 0.26 22.90 -16.80
C PRO A 87 0.74 23.06 -15.35
N ASP A 88 -0.04 23.70 -14.47
CA ASP A 88 0.31 23.78 -13.05
C ASP A 88 0.46 22.38 -12.43
N ASP A 89 1.43 22.22 -11.55
CA ASP A 89 1.78 20.96 -10.88
C ASP A 89 1.40 20.98 -9.38
N ASP A 90 0.87 22.09 -8.87
CA ASP A 90 0.50 22.20 -7.45
C ASP A 90 -0.54 21.14 -7.07
N PRO A 91 -0.34 20.39 -5.97
CA PRO A 91 -1.27 19.34 -5.57
C PRO A 91 -2.64 19.92 -5.23
N ILE A 92 -3.68 19.33 -5.81
CA ILE A 92 -5.07 19.65 -5.48
C ILE A 92 -5.48 18.76 -4.32
N TYR A 93 -5.96 19.38 -3.23
CA TYR A 93 -6.40 18.65 -2.05
C TYR A 93 -7.91 18.72 -1.87
N ILE A 94 -8.43 17.64 -1.30
CA ILE A 94 -9.77 17.58 -0.77
C ILE A 94 -9.73 17.41 0.75
N GLU A 95 -10.77 17.88 1.42
CA GLU A 95 -10.98 17.62 2.84
C GLU A 95 -11.96 16.46 3.00
N CYS A 96 -11.52 15.43 3.72
CA CYS A 96 -12.26 14.20 3.96
C CYS A 96 -12.73 14.20 5.42
N ALA A 97 -14.04 14.14 5.63
CA ALA A 97 -14.59 14.05 6.99
C ALA A 97 -14.09 12.80 7.72
N ALA A 98 -13.95 12.93 9.04
CA ALA A 98 -13.62 11.81 9.89
C ALA A 98 -14.72 10.73 9.80
N SER A 99 -14.34 9.45 9.71
CA SER A 99 -15.28 8.34 9.51
C SER A 99 -14.98 7.18 10.44
N SER A 100 -16.03 6.56 11.01
CA SER A 100 -15.91 5.31 11.77
C SER A 100 -15.98 4.07 10.88
N ASP A 101 -16.24 4.21 9.59
CA ASP A 101 -16.30 3.12 8.62
C ASP A 101 -14.99 3.04 7.82
N PRO A 102 -14.18 1.98 8.00
CA PRO A 102 -12.96 1.78 7.22
C PRO A 102 -13.19 1.71 5.72
N LYS A 103 -14.33 1.18 5.27
CA LYS A 103 -14.62 1.03 3.84
C LYS A 103 -14.89 2.38 3.18
N ALA A 104 -15.46 3.33 3.92
CA ALA A 104 -15.62 4.70 3.45
C ALA A 104 -14.27 5.38 3.12
N TYR A 105 -13.17 5.02 3.80
CA TYR A 105 -11.83 5.50 3.42
C TYR A 105 -11.46 5.06 2.01
N TYR A 106 -11.66 3.77 1.71
CA TYR A 106 -11.33 3.19 0.41
C TYR A 106 -12.26 3.66 -0.70
N THR A 107 -13.55 3.87 -0.48
CA THR A 107 -14.45 4.20 -1.59
C THR A 107 -14.56 5.69 -1.90
N LEU A 108 -14.03 6.56 -1.03
CA LEU A 108 -14.22 8.01 -1.11
C LEU A 108 -13.91 8.60 -2.49
N MET A 109 -12.75 8.34 -3.08
CA MET A 109 -12.38 8.92 -4.38
C MET A 109 -13.27 8.40 -5.52
N LEU A 110 -13.74 7.15 -5.42
CA LEU A 110 -14.70 6.59 -6.37
C LEU A 110 -16.09 7.24 -6.24
N ASP A 111 -16.46 7.71 -5.04
CA ASP A 111 -17.73 8.39 -4.77
C ASP A 111 -17.71 9.84 -5.28
N MET A 112 -16.58 10.54 -5.13
CA MET A 112 -16.43 11.91 -5.60
C MET A 112 -16.27 12.01 -7.12
N HIS A 113 -15.63 11.01 -7.74
CA HIS A 113 -15.37 10.98 -9.17
C HIS A 113 -16.08 9.80 -9.85
N PRO A 114 -17.42 9.82 -9.96
CA PRO A 114 -18.17 8.74 -10.58
C PRO A 114 -17.88 8.63 -12.07
N GLU A 115 -17.46 7.44 -12.50
CA GLU A 115 -17.14 7.13 -13.88
C GLU A 115 -18.41 7.00 -14.74
N GLN A 116 -18.40 7.64 -15.91
CA GLN A 116 -19.54 7.65 -16.85
C GLN A 116 -19.35 6.67 -18.01
N ASN A 117 -18.10 6.43 -18.42
CA ASN A 117 -17.78 5.54 -19.52
C ASN A 117 -17.87 4.08 -19.07
N GLN A 118 -18.32 3.20 -19.97
CA GLN A 118 -18.61 1.79 -19.67
C GLN A 118 -17.46 1.07 -18.98
N VAL A 119 -16.28 1.01 -19.60
CA VAL A 119 -15.13 0.29 -19.04
C VAL A 119 -14.65 0.90 -17.70
N PRO A 120 -14.34 2.22 -17.59
CA PRO A 120 -13.96 2.82 -16.30
C PRO A 120 -15.00 2.63 -15.19
N LYS A 121 -16.29 2.69 -15.52
CA LYS A 121 -17.39 2.39 -14.58
C LYS A 121 -17.33 0.94 -14.11
N GLY A 122 -17.12 0.00 -15.03
CA GLY A 122 -16.91 -1.42 -14.72
C GLY A 122 -15.74 -1.64 -13.75
N LEU A 123 -14.60 -1.01 -14.02
CA LEU A 123 -13.42 -1.07 -13.16
C LEU A 123 -13.70 -0.49 -11.77
N ALA A 124 -14.36 0.67 -11.68
CA ALA A 124 -14.73 1.27 -10.40
C ALA A 124 -15.70 0.37 -9.60
N MET A 125 -16.63 -0.31 -10.27
CA MET A 125 -17.54 -1.27 -9.64
C MET A 125 -16.82 -2.53 -9.16
N LEU A 126 -15.88 -3.07 -9.95
CA LEU A 126 -15.01 -4.16 -9.53
C LEU A 126 -14.19 -3.78 -8.29
N LEU A 127 -13.56 -2.59 -8.28
CA LEU A 127 -12.83 -2.08 -7.10
C LEU A 127 -13.71 -2.08 -5.85
N ARG A 128 -14.91 -1.48 -5.95
CA ARG A 128 -15.87 -1.43 -4.84
C ARG A 128 -16.22 -2.82 -4.35
N GLN A 129 -16.39 -3.77 -5.26
CA GLN A 129 -16.70 -5.15 -4.92
C GLN A 129 -15.55 -5.80 -4.15
N LEU A 130 -14.31 -5.66 -4.61
CA LEU A 130 -13.12 -6.17 -3.91
C LEU A 130 -12.95 -5.53 -2.52
N ILE A 131 -13.12 -4.21 -2.41
CA ILE A 131 -13.08 -3.47 -1.14
C ILE A 131 -14.16 -3.97 -0.18
N SER A 132 -15.36 -4.28 -0.69
CA SER A 132 -16.47 -4.78 0.14
C SER A 132 -16.15 -6.11 0.81
N TRP A 133 -15.23 -6.89 0.25
CA TRP A 133 -14.80 -8.19 0.77
C TRP A 133 -13.63 -8.10 1.75
N ILE A 134 -13.01 -6.93 1.94
CA ILE A 134 -11.96 -6.76 2.93
C ILE A 134 -12.53 -7.10 4.33
N PRO A 135 -11.93 -8.06 5.05
CA PRO A 135 -12.36 -8.40 6.41
C PRO A 135 -11.88 -7.34 7.40
N GLU A 136 -12.79 -6.93 8.29
CA GLU A 136 -12.49 -5.97 9.36
C GLU A 136 -12.13 -6.69 10.66
N PRO A 137 -11.10 -6.25 11.40
CA PRO A 137 -10.72 -6.86 12.67
C PRO A 137 -11.78 -6.59 13.75
N SER A 138 -12.39 -7.64 14.29
CA SER A 138 -13.53 -7.52 15.24
C SER A 138 -13.15 -7.22 16.69
N ARG A 139 -11.87 -7.36 17.07
CA ARG A 139 -11.39 -7.26 18.46
C ARG A 139 -10.50 -6.05 18.73
N MET A 140 -10.33 -5.18 17.75
CA MET A 140 -9.45 -4.02 17.84
C MET A 140 -10.18 -2.80 17.31
N ASP A 141 -9.75 -1.62 17.74
CA ASP A 141 -10.18 -0.39 17.12
C ASP A 141 -9.81 -0.44 15.61
N PRO A 142 -10.73 -0.03 14.71
CA PRO A 142 -10.60 -0.26 13.28
C PRO A 142 -9.52 0.59 12.60
N PHE A 143 -9.08 1.67 13.25
CA PHE A 143 -8.05 2.57 12.73
C PHE A 143 -6.80 2.54 13.60
N ALA A 144 -5.65 2.72 12.95
CA ALA A 144 -4.35 2.83 13.60
C ALA A 144 -3.57 4.00 13.00
N LEU A 145 -2.62 4.55 13.77
CA LEU A 145 -1.72 5.58 13.28
C LEU A 145 -0.90 5.02 12.10
N ALA A 146 -0.89 5.73 10.99
CA ALA A 146 -0.14 5.36 9.80
C ALA A 146 0.88 6.42 9.44
N HIS A 147 2.05 5.99 8.96
CA HIS A 147 2.97 6.90 8.30
C HIS A 147 2.35 7.33 6.96
N PRO A 148 2.28 8.65 6.66
CA PRO A 148 1.58 9.15 5.48
C PRO A 148 2.23 8.68 4.18
N ASP A 149 3.55 8.55 4.16
CA ASP A 149 4.32 8.04 3.03
C ASP A 149 5.33 6.98 3.50
N PHE A 150 4.89 5.73 3.70
CA PHE A 150 5.73 4.66 4.27
C PHE A 150 6.64 4.01 3.20
N ASP A 151 7.44 4.83 2.53
CA ASP A 151 8.28 4.43 1.41
C ASP A 151 9.76 4.80 1.62
N ILE A 152 10.64 4.24 0.79
CA ILE A 152 12.08 4.08 1.05
C ILE A 152 12.82 5.40 1.28
N GLN A 153 12.33 6.50 0.70
CA GLN A 153 12.90 7.85 0.88
C GLN A 153 12.80 8.37 2.33
N ASN A 154 11.85 7.87 3.13
CA ASN A 154 11.54 8.43 4.45
C ASN A 154 12.31 7.77 5.60
N PHE A 155 13.27 6.91 5.28
CA PHE A 155 14.09 6.21 6.26
C PHE A 155 15.56 6.64 6.18
N ILE A 156 16.08 7.07 7.32
CA ILE A 156 17.52 7.30 7.51
C ILE A 156 18.06 6.21 8.43
N VAL A 157 19.12 5.56 8.00
CA VAL A 157 19.74 4.40 8.68
C VAL A 157 21.23 4.62 8.92
N SER A 158 21.84 3.78 9.77
CA SER A 158 23.29 3.72 9.95
C SER A 158 23.98 3.05 8.74
N GLU A 159 25.31 3.08 8.71
CA GLU A 159 26.11 2.37 7.71
C GLU A 159 25.82 0.86 7.68
N GLU A 160 25.41 0.29 8.81
CA GLU A 160 25.05 -1.11 8.94
C GLU A 160 23.58 -1.40 8.67
N GLY A 161 22.77 -0.38 8.35
CA GLY A 161 21.34 -0.52 8.03
C GLY A 161 20.40 -0.44 9.22
N GLU A 162 20.86 -0.08 10.43
CA GLU A 162 19.97 0.12 11.58
C GLU A 162 19.22 1.47 11.48
N LEU A 163 17.89 1.46 11.63
CA LEU A 163 17.07 2.68 11.62
C LEU A 163 17.56 3.73 12.63
N GLN A 164 17.76 4.96 12.15
CA GLN A 164 18.12 6.13 12.97
C GLN A 164 16.95 7.09 13.15
N VAL A 165 16.24 7.39 12.05
CA VAL A 165 15.06 8.26 12.08
C VAL A 165 14.11 7.96 10.92
N LEU A 166 12.82 8.13 11.20
CA LEU A 166 11.72 8.14 10.24
C LEU A 166 11.21 9.58 10.11
N ILE A 167 11.21 10.13 8.90
CA ILE A 167 10.91 11.53 8.58
C ILE A 167 9.63 11.65 7.74
N ASP A 168 9.23 12.89 7.45
CA ASP A 168 8.08 13.20 6.58
C ASP A 168 6.73 12.72 7.13
N TRP A 169 6.42 13.19 8.34
CA TRP A 169 5.17 12.90 9.05
C TRP A 169 4.04 13.88 8.70
N ASP A 170 4.26 14.77 7.72
CA ASP A 170 3.26 15.73 7.30
C ASP A 170 2.04 15.00 6.70
N GLY A 171 0.85 15.29 7.22
CA GLY A 171 -0.37 14.58 6.85
C GLY A 171 -0.61 13.25 7.59
N VAL A 172 0.13 12.97 8.66
CA VAL A 172 -0.12 11.82 9.55
C VAL A 172 -1.60 11.70 9.95
N ALA A 173 -2.15 10.49 9.84
CA ALA A 173 -3.56 10.20 10.06
C ALA A 173 -3.78 8.83 10.71
N ALA A 174 -4.97 8.66 11.29
CA ALA A 174 -5.52 7.37 11.66
C ALA A 174 -6.17 6.75 10.42
N LEU A 175 -5.63 5.64 9.93
CA LEU A 175 -6.07 4.95 8.71
C LEU A 175 -6.62 3.55 9.03
N PRO A 176 -7.41 2.92 8.13
CA PRO A 176 -7.81 1.52 8.29
C PRO A 176 -6.62 0.64 8.65
N ARG A 177 -6.81 -0.33 9.55
CA ARG A 177 -5.73 -1.18 10.09
C ARG A 177 -4.81 -1.81 9.04
N THR A 178 -5.34 -2.22 7.90
CA THR A 178 -4.56 -2.82 6.80
C THR A 178 -3.69 -1.81 6.05
N LEU A 179 -3.92 -0.50 6.24
CA LEU A 179 -3.08 0.62 5.80
C LEU A 179 -2.36 1.29 6.99
N GLY A 180 -2.46 0.71 8.18
CA GLY A 180 -1.90 1.23 9.42
C GLY A 180 -0.46 0.82 9.65
N ASN A 181 -0.05 0.82 10.91
CA ASN A 181 1.32 0.55 11.34
C ASN A 181 1.83 -0.88 11.11
N GLU A 182 0.97 -1.82 10.68
CA GLU A 182 1.36 -3.20 10.42
C GLU A 182 1.62 -3.51 8.95
N ARG A 183 1.40 -2.56 8.04
CA ARG A 183 1.53 -2.79 6.60
C ARG A 183 2.97 -3.02 6.15
N TYR A 184 3.13 -3.64 4.99
CA TYR A 184 4.39 -3.61 4.26
C TYR A 184 4.82 -2.17 3.93
N PRO A 185 6.13 -1.89 3.93
CA PRO A 185 6.64 -0.67 3.32
C PRO A 185 6.41 -0.65 1.80
N GLY A 186 6.14 0.53 1.24
CA GLY A 186 5.72 0.71 -0.15
C GLY A 186 6.71 0.14 -1.18
N TRP A 187 8.02 0.34 -0.97
CA TRP A 187 9.04 -0.25 -1.85
C TRP A 187 9.02 -1.78 -1.87
N LEU A 188 8.51 -2.44 -0.82
CA LEU A 188 8.34 -3.91 -0.81
C LEU A 188 7.10 -4.37 -1.56
N THR A 189 6.25 -3.49 -2.06
CA THR A 189 5.01 -3.84 -2.78
C THR A 189 4.96 -3.29 -4.20
N ARG A 190 6.07 -2.72 -4.68
CA ARG A 190 6.21 -2.03 -5.98
C ARG A 190 5.75 -2.87 -7.16
N ASP A 191 6.04 -4.17 -7.18
CA ASP A 191 5.63 -5.12 -8.22
C ASP A 191 4.12 -5.38 -8.32
N TRP A 192 3.34 -4.91 -7.35
CA TRP A 192 1.88 -4.97 -7.36
C TRP A 192 1.19 -3.75 -7.96
N ASP A 193 1.97 -2.73 -8.29
CA ASP A 193 1.54 -1.59 -9.09
C ASP A 193 2.38 -1.53 -10.38
N PRO A 194 1.97 -2.28 -11.43
CA PRO A 194 2.74 -2.37 -12.67
C PRO A 194 2.84 -1.04 -13.43
N ALA A 195 1.97 -0.07 -13.14
CA ALA A 195 2.02 1.24 -13.80
C ALA A 195 3.23 2.06 -13.34
N MET A 196 3.67 1.90 -12.09
CA MET A 196 4.79 2.63 -11.52
C MET A 196 6.01 1.74 -11.24
N TYR A 197 5.93 0.42 -11.50
CA TYR A 197 7.03 -0.52 -11.27
C TYR A 197 8.02 -0.51 -12.43
N GLY A 198 9.18 0.11 -12.21
CA GLY A 198 10.19 0.35 -13.25
C GLY A 198 11.20 -0.78 -13.47
N TYR A 199 11.08 -1.93 -12.80
CA TYR A 199 12.10 -2.99 -12.86
C TYR A 199 12.33 -3.51 -14.28
N GLN A 200 13.61 -3.73 -14.61
CA GLN A 200 14.07 -4.33 -15.85
C GLN A 200 15.13 -5.36 -15.51
N GLU A 201 15.13 -6.51 -16.18
CA GLU A 201 16.11 -7.58 -15.94
C GLU A 201 17.56 -7.12 -16.15
N SER A 202 17.77 -6.14 -17.04
CA SER A 202 19.06 -5.48 -17.26
C SER A 202 19.68 -4.89 -15.98
N MET A 203 18.85 -4.51 -15.01
CA MET A 203 19.30 -3.96 -13.73
C MET A 203 20.09 -4.96 -12.89
N GLU A 204 19.82 -6.25 -13.02
CA GLU A 204 20.57 -7.32 -12.32
C GLU A 204 22.01 -7.43 -12.83
N TYR A 205 22.26 -6.95 -14.05
CA TYR A 205 23.58 -6.89 -14.65
C TYR A 205 24.26 -5.52 -14.46
N GLY A 206 23.68 -4.67 -13.61
CA GLY A 206 24.23 -3.35 -13.28
C GLY A 206 23.97 -2.27 -14.34
N VAL A 207 23.03 -2.49 -15.26
CA VAL A 207 22.60 -1.43 -16.18
C VAL A 207 21.80 -0.39 -15.41
N GLU A 208 22.27 0.85 -15.42
CA GLU A 208 21.62 1.97 -14.73
C GLU A 208 20.23 2.24 -15.33
N PRO A 209 19.17 2.33 -14.51
CA PRO A 209 17.83 2.65 -14.98
C PRO A 209 17.70 4.13 -15.35
N GLU A 210 16.73 4.46 -16.21
CA GLU A 210 16.34 5.86 -16.45
C GLU A 210 15.67 6.51 -15.23
N GLY A 211 15.18 5.69 -14.29
CA GLY A 211 14.54 6.11 -13.04
C GLY A 211 15.30 5.64 -11.80
N VAL A 212 14.58 5.06 -10.85
CA VAL A 212 15.17 4.49 -9.63
C VAL A 212 15.54 3.02 -9.82
N TRP A 213 16.48 2.54 -9.01
CA TRP A 213 16.74 1.12 -8.89
C TRP A 213 15.55 0.43 -8.26
N GLU A 214 15.18 -0.71 -8.85
CA GLU A 214 14.13 -1.60 -8.37
C GLU A 214 14.72 -2.99 -8.11
N ASP A 215 14.13 -3.70 -7.17
CA ASP A 215 14.38 -5.14 -6.94
C ASP A 215 13.43 -5.97 -7.82
N SER A 216 13.85 -7.15 -8.28
CA SER A 216 12.97 -8.07 -9.03
C SER A 216 11.76 -8.53 -8.20
N PRO A 217 10.67 -9.02 -8.85
CA PRO A 217 9.51 -9.55 -8.12
C PRO A 217 9.88 -10.66 -7.12
N GLU A 218 10.82 -11.53 -7.48
CA GLU A 218 11.30 -12.62 -6.61
C GLU A 218 12.07 -12.08 -5.40
N SER A 219 12.89 -11.03 -5.59
CA SER A 219 13.60 -10.35 -4.52
C SER A 219 12.62 -9.64 -3.57
N LEU A 220 11.61 -8.96 -4.13
CA LEU A 220 10.55 -8.32 -3.35
C LEU A 220 9.74 -9.35 -2.54
N ALA A 221 9.32 -10.46 -3.15
CA ALA A 221 8.63 -11.55 -2.46
C ALA A 221 9.48 -12.15 -1.32
N TYR A 222 10.79 -12.30 -1.55
CA TYR A 222 11.73 -12.75 -0.51
C TYR A 222 11.78 -11.79 0.69
N TYR A 223 11.94 -10.49 0.46
CA TYR A 223 12.01 -9.50 1.54
C TYR A 223 10.66 -9.26 2.21
N ARG A 224 9.54 -9.36 1.49
CA ARG A 224 8.19 -9.41 2.09
C ARG A 224 8.07 -10.57 3.08
N GLY A 225 8.50 -11.77 2.69
CA GLY A 225 8.50 -12.93 3.59
C GLY A 225 9.31 -12.73 4.87
N ILE A 226 10.47 -12.07 4.77
CA ILE A 226 11.27 -11.69 5.94
C ILE A 226 10.51 -10.70 6.82
N TYR A 227 9.98 -9.61 6.23
CA TYR A 227 9.28 -8.57 6.97
C TYR A 227 8.05 -9.12 7.68
N ASP A 228 7.22 -9.93 7.01
CA ASP A 228 6.04 -10.55 7.64
C ASP A 228 6.43 -11.50 8.77
N GLY A 229 7.52 -12.26 8.63
CA GLY A 229 8.07 -13.09 9.70
C GLY A 229 8.46 -12.29 10.94
N ILE A 230 9.08 -11.12 10.76
CA ILE A 230 9.43 -10.20 11.85
C ILE A 230 8.16 -9.64 12.51
N MET A 231 7.19 -9.19 11.70
CA MET A 231 5.92 -8.66 12.20
C MET A 231 5.13 -9.71 12.97
N ALA A 232 5.10 -10.96 12.48
CA ALA A 232 4.47 -12.09 13.14
C ALA A 232 5.08 -12.36 14.53
N LYS A 233 6.41 -12.30 14.64
CA LYS A 233 7.10 -12.46 15.93
C LYS A 233 6.67 -11.37 16.93
N HIS A 234 6.62 -10.11 16.51
CA HIS A 234 6.17 -9.01 17.36
C HIS A 234 4.69 -9.15 17.79
N ARG A 235 3.81 -9.63 16.89
CA ARG A 235 2.42 -9.94 17.22
C ARG A 235 2.32 -11.00 18.32
N MET A 236 3.07 -12.09 18.19
CA MET A 236 3.09 -13.20 19.17
C MET A 236 3.56 -12.74 20.55
N GLU A 237 4.63 -11.94 20.61
CA GLU A 237 5.20 -11.42 21.86
C GLU A 237 4.20 -10.53 22.63
N ARG A 238 3.34 -9.80 21.92
CA ARG A 238 2.38 -8.85 22.51
C ARG A 238 1.04 -9.46 22.93
N ARG A 239 0.85 -10.78 22.80
CA ARG A 239 -0.37 -11.52 23.21
C ARG A 239 -1.69 -10.97 22.64
N ARG A 240 -1.65 -10.17 21.58
CA ARG A 240 -2.81 -9.68 20.82
C ARG A 240 -2.96 -10.56 19.58
N GLY A 241 -3.49 -11.76 19.76
CA GLY A 241 -3.83 -12.63 18.64
C GLY A 241 -5.05 -12.09 17.90
N SER A 242 -4.84 -11.22 16.92
CA SER A 242 -5.77 -11.14 15.78
C SER A 242 -5.51 -12.35 14.89
N ASP A 243 -6.55 -13.09 14.52
CA ASP A 243 -6.42 -14.21 13.57
C ASP A 243 -6.04 -13.70 12.16
N ILE A 244 -6.18 -12.39 11.92
CA ILE A 244 -5.91 -11.74 10.64
C ILE A 244 -4.46 -11.25 10.59
N ASN A 245 -3.72 -11.67 9.56
CA ASN A 245 -2.40 -11.13 9.23
C ASN A 245 -2.53 -9.80 8.47
N LEU A 246 -2.59 -8.69 9.20
CA LEU A 246 -2.72 -7.34 8.63
C LEU A 246 -1.57 -6.96 7.71
N CYS A 247 -0.34 -7.33 8.08
CA CYS A 247 0.85 -7.10 7.25
C CYS A 247 0.69 -7.77 5.89
N ARG A 248 0.30 -9.05 5.89
CA ARG A 248 0.13 -9.77 4.63
C ARG A 248 -1.00 -9.19 3.78
N MET A 249 -2.14 -8.87 4.41
CA MET A 249 -3.27 -8.27 3.71
C MET A 249 -2.94 -6.92 3.08
N SER A 250 -2.01 -6.16 3.68
CA SER A 250 -1.68 -4.82 3.20
C SER A 250 -1.20 -4.81 1.75
N LEU A 251 -0.54 -5.89 1.29
CA LEU A 251 -0.14 -6.02 -0.12
C LEU A 251 -1.32 -5.83 -1.07
N ILE A 252 -2.48 -6.38 -0.72
CA ILE A 252 -3.68 -6.29 -1.54
C ILE A 252 -4.40 -4.96 -1.27
N THR A 253 -4.58 -4.60 -0.01
CA THR A 253 -5.39 -3.42 0.33
C THR A 253 -4.71 -2.10 -0.01
N GLU A 254 -3.39 -2.02 0.08
CA GLU A 254 -2.62 -0.84 -0.34
C GLU A 254 -2.74 -0.63 -1.85
N ASN A 255 -2.58 -1.68 -2.65
CA ASN A 255 -2.74 -1.58 -4.09
C ASN A 255 -4.19 -1.27 -4.50
N LEU A 256 -5.19 -1.78 -3.76
CA LEU A 256 -6.58 -1.31 -3.94
C LEU A 256 -6.72 0.18 -3.63
N ALA A 257 -6.11 0.69 -2.55
CA ALA A 257 -6.14 2.11 -2.23
C ALA A 257 -5.45 2.97 -3.29
N ILE A 258 -4.32 2.52 -3.84
CA ILE A 258 -3.64 3.20 -4.95
C ILE A 258 -4.55 3.23 -6.20
N ALA A 259 -5.19 2.11 -6.54
CA ALA A 259 -6.10 2.03 -7.70
C ALA A 259 -7.37 2.90 -7.53
N VAL A 260 -7.84 3.10 -6.30
CA VAL A 260 -8.90 4.06 -5.96
C VAL A 260 -8.41 5.48 -6.23
N ASP A 261 -7.26 5.83 -5.65
CA ASP A 261 -6.78 7.21 -5.51
C ASP A 261 -6.15 7.75 -6.79
N ASP A 262 -5.51 6.90 -7.58
CA ASP A 262 -4.83 7.25 -8.81
C ASP A 262 -5.39 6.50 -10.03
N PRO A 263 -6.20 7.18 -10.88
CA PRO A 263 -6.73 6.60 -12.11
C PRO A 263 -5.67 6.05 -13.07
N ARG A 264 -4.42 6.55 -13.02
CA ARG A 264 -3.32 6.07 -13.88
C ARG A 264 -2.91 4.63 -13.54
N CYS A 265 -2.98 4.27 -12.26
CA CYS A 265 -2.54 2.97 -11.75
C CYS A 265 -3.68 1.94 -11.79
N ARG A 266 -4.94 2.41 -11.73
CA ARG A 266 -6.15 1.60 -11.56
C ARG A 266 -6.22 0.38 -12.48
N ASN A 267 -6.07 0.59 -13.79
CA ASN A 267 -6.20 -0.50 -14.76
C ASN A 267 -5.13 -1.57 -14.57
N ALA A 268 -3.85 -1.17 -14.49
CA ALA A 268 -2.73 -2.08 -14.37
C ALA A 268 -2.79 -2.91 -13.07
N ILE A 269 -3.12 -2.27 -11.95
CA ILE A 269 -3.29 -2.93 -10.65
C ILE A 269 -4.42 -3.96 -10.72
N LEU A 270 -5.58 -3.58 -11.25
CA LEU A 270 -6.73 -4.50 -11.33
C LEU A 270 -6.48 -5.68 -12.26
N CYS A 271 -5.86 -5.47 -13.42
CA CYS A 271 -5.48 -6.56 -14.30
C CYS A 271 -4.65 -7.59 -13.53
N LYS A 272 -3.55 -7.14 -12.92
CA LYS A 272 -2.67 -8.01 -12.12
C LYS A 272 -3.45 -8.70 -10.98
N MET A 273 -4.28 -7.95 -10.26
CA MET A 273 -5.02 -8.47 -9.12
C MET A 273 -6.04 -9.53 -9.52
N VAL A 274 -6.77 -9.32 -10.62
CA VAL A 274 -7.71 -10.30 -11.17
C VAL A 274 -6.99 -11.55 -11.64
N ASP A 275 -5.86 -11.41 -12.35
CA ASP A 275 -5.05 -12.54 -12.79
C ASP A 275 -4.59 -13.40 -11.59
N GLU A 276 -4.11 -12.76 -10.52
CA GLU A 276 -3.71 -13.45 -9.29
C GLU A 276 -4.89 -14.10 -8.57
N ILE A 277 -6.03 -13.41 -8.44
CA ILE A 277 -7.27 -13.95 -7.87
C ILE A 277 -7.71 -15.20 -8.63
N TRP A 278 -7.68 -15.15 -9.96
CA TRP A 278 -8.11 -16.23 -10.82
C TRP A 278 -7.17 -17.44 -10.73
N ALA A 279 -5.86 -17.19 -10.74
CA ALA A 279 -4.84 -18.21 -10.58
C ALA A 279 -4.97 -18.96 -9.25
N VAL A 280 -5.18 -18.25 -8.13
CA VAL A 280 -5.33 -18.89 -6.82
C VAL A 280 -6.69 -19.57 -6.63
N ALA A 281 -7.72 -19.16 -7.38
CA ALA A 281 -9.02 -19.83 -7.38
C ALA A 281 -9.02 -21.19 -8.10
N GLY A 282 -7.88 -21.60 -8.69
CA GLY A 282 -7.67 -22.89 -9.32
C GLY A 282 -8.41 -23.07 -10.65
N GLN A 283 -8.79 -21.97 -11.30
CA GLN A 283 -9.40 -22.02 -12.62
C GLN A 283 -8.30 -22.10 -13.69
N GLY A 284 -8.40 -23.07 -14.59
CA GLY A 284 -7.56 -23.10 -15.79
C GLY A 284 -8.07 -22.06 -16.81
N GLY A 285 -7.16 -21.38 -17.51
CA GLY A 285 -7.48 -20.35 -18.50
C GLY A 285 -7.32 -18.91 -17.97
N GLN A 286 -7.32 -17.94 -18.89
CA GLN A 286 -7.28 -16.52 -18.57
C GLN A 286 -8.70 -15.96 -18.59
N LEU A 287 -9.08 -15.21 -17.56
CA LEU A 287 -10.32 -14.43 -17.59
C LEU A 287 -10.10 -13.21 -18.48
N ASP A 288 -10.99 -12.96 -19.43
CA ASP A 288 -10.93 -11.71 -20.19
C ASP A 288 -11.29 -10.55 -19.27
N PHE A 289 -10.30 -9.71 -18.99
CA PHE A 289 -10.44 -8.59 -18.09
C PHE A 289 -11.38 -7.50 -18.63
N THR A 290 -11.45 -7.35 -19.97
CA THR A 290 -12.35 -6.38 -20.60
C THR A 290 -13.80 -6.85 -20.47
N ASP A 291 -14.05 -8.13 -20.76
CA ASP A 291 -15.37 -8.73 -20.57
C ASP A 291 -15.80 -8.65 -19.10
N LEU A 292 -14.85 -8.85 -18.15
CA LEU A 292 -15.13 -8.68 -16.73
C LEU A 292 -15.56 -7.24 -16.40
N ALA A 293 -14.86 -6.24 -16.92
CA ALA A 293 -15.21 -4.84 -16.70
C ALA A 293 -16.60 -4.53 -17.25
N ASP A 294 -16.92 -5.01 -18.46
CA ASP A 294 -18.24 -4.85 -19.06
C ASP A 294 -19.33 -5.52 -18.23
N MET A 295 -19.07 -6.72 -17.70
CA MET A 295 -20.05 -7.42 -16.86
C MET A 295 -20.40 -6.65 -15.58
N PHE A 296 -19.38 -6.04 -14.95
CA PHE A 296 -19.58 -5.15 -13.81
C PHE A 296 -20.36 -3.89 -14.20
N ALA A 297 -19.99 -3.25 -15.33
CA ALA A 297 -20.62 -2.01 -15.78
C ALA A 297 -22.13 -2.16 -16.07
N GLU A 298 -22.52 -3.31 -16.61
CA GLU A 298 -23.89 -3.69 -16.95
C GLU A 298 -24.66 -4.34 -15.79
N SER A 299 -24.00 -4.62 -14.66
CA SER A 299 -24.58 -5.35 -13.53
C SER A 299 -25.13 -6.72 -13.91
N ASN A 300 -24.46 -7.41 -14.84
CA ASN A 300 -24.90 -8.70 -15.40
C ASN A 300 -24.01 -9.88 -14.95
N MET A 301 -23.24 -9.68 -13.86
CA MET A 301 -22.23 -10.62 -13.37
C MET A 301 -22.73 -12.06 -13.24
N ASP A 302 -22.02 -12.98 -13.89
CA ASP A 302 -22.25 -14.41 -13.72
C ASP A 302 -21.96 -14.86 -12.28
N VAL A 303 -22.87 -15.63 -11.69
CA VAL A 303 -22.79 -16.06 -10.29
C VAL A 303 -21.54 -16.90 -10.03
N VAL A 304 -21.14 -17.77 -10.97
CA VAL A 304 -19.96 -18.62 -10.85
C VAL A 304 -18.69 -17.78 -10.92
N VAL A 305 -18.65 -16.79 -11.82
CA VAL A 305 -17.54 -15.82 -11.88
C VAL A 305 -17.43 -15.05 -10.57
N MET A 306 -18.56 -14.57 -10.04
CA MET A 306 -18.58 -13.78 -8.81
C MET A 306 -18.15 -14.57 -7.57
N GLU A 307 -18.60 -15.83 -7.43
CA GLU A 307 -18.17 -16.75 -6.38
C GLU A 307 -16.68 -17.11 -6.50
N THR A 308 -16.20 -17.29 -7.73
CA THR A 308 -14.79 -17.58 -8.02
C THR A 308 -13.90 -16.41 -7.62
N LEU A 309 -14.28 -15.18 -8.00
CA LEU A 309 -13.56 -13.96 -7.60
C LEU A 309 -13.54 -13.81 -6.08
N HIS A 310 -14.67 -14.00 -5.40
CA HIS A 310 -14.74 -13.88 -3.94
C HIS A 310 -13.86 -14.93 -3.24
N ARG A 311 -13.88 -16.19 -3.70
CA ARG A 311 -13.02 -17.26 -3.14
C ARG A 311 -11.54 -16.99 -3.41
N GLY A 312 -11.20 -16.57 -4.62
CA GLY A 312 -9.83 -16.25 -5.00
C GLY A 312 -9.29 -15.06 -4.21
N PHE A 313 -10.08 -14.00 -4.06
CA PHE A 313 -9.73 -12.82 -3.27
C PHE A 313 -9.44 -13.18 -1.81
N ASN A 314 -10.34 -13.94 -1.16
CA ASN A 314 -10.12 -14.39 0.22
C ASN A 314 -8.87 -15.25 0.37
N THR A 315 -8.59 -16.14 -0.60
CA THR A 315 -7.35 -16.93 -0.62
C THR A 315 -6.13 -16.02 -0.76
N LEU A 316 -6.22 -15.02 -1.63
CA LEU A 316 -5.12 -14.09 -1.94
C LEU A 316 -4.72 -13.25 -0.73
N LEU A 317 -5.68 -12.85 0.11
CA LEU A 317 -5.44 -12.10 1.35
C LEU A 317 -4.54 -12.84 2.35
N SER A 318 -4.51 -14.18 2.32
CA SER A 318 -3.73 -15.01 3.24
C SER A 318 -2.59 -15.80 2.59
N LYS A 319 -2.41 -15.73 1.27
CA LYS A 319 -1.41 -16.55 0.55
C LYS A 319 0.02 -16.14 0.88
N GLU A 320 0.83 -17.02 1.41
CA GLU A 320 2.26 -16.75 1.67
C GLU A 320 3.09 -16.75 0.37
N GLY A 321 4.23 -16.04 0.39
CA GLY A 321 5.21 -16.05 -0.70
C GLY A 321 4.78 -15.32 -1.98
N LEU A 322 3.83 -14.39 -1.88
CA LEU A 322 3.48 -13.46 -2.96
C LEU A 322 4.48 -12.32 -3.09
#